data_AF-A0A7W6L3V1-F1
#
_entry.id   AF-A0A7W6L3V1-F1
#
_cell.length_a   1.000
_cell.length_b   1.000
_cell.length_c   1.000
_cell.angle_alpha   90.00
_cell.angle_beta   90.00
_cell.angle_gamma   90.00
#
_symmetry.space_group_name_H-M   'P 1'
#
loop_
_entity.id
_entity.type
_entity.pdbx_description
1 polymer ?
#
loop_
_entity_poly.entity_id
_entity_poly.type
_entity_poly.pdbx_seq_one_letter_code
_entity_poly.pdbx_strand_id
1 'polypeptide(L)'
;MTAAATVITTPDGRYLIVRGRLWRAANPHLSERARAALVGDLMDACREVKAARGNDDAQRLASARHAVQMAKVALGERGPVWWTDGSQDVNRHLVRNTPYAGLVCCDRLLARGSRRATLSCWLKNGKARSIRALPVVCTLGATDQLRSQLLGCGQVVAGSMALTAAGAVMPISLAP
;
A
#
# COMPACT_ATOMS: atom_id res chain seq x y z
N MET A 1 -2.34 -3.13 -18.38
CA MET A 1 -2.64 -3.46 -16.97
C MET A 1 -2.19 -2.28 -16.13
N THR A 2 -3.12 -1.41 -15.74
CA THR A 2 -2.81 -0.16 -15.03
C THR A 2 -2.27 -0.49 -13.64
N ALA A 3 -1.01 -0.13 -13.36
CA ALA A 3 -0.43 -0.26 -12.04
C ALA A 3 -1.26 0.58 -11.06
N ALA A 4 -1.88 -0.09 -10.08
CA ALA A 4 -2.63 0.58 -9.02
C ALA A 4 -1.67 1.47 -8.23
N ALA A 5 -1.97 2.77 -8.13
CA ALA A 5 -1.26 3.67 -7.23
C ALA A 5 -1.22 3.02 -5.84
N THR A 6 -0.03 2.90 -5.25
CA THR A 6 0.14 2.25 -3.95
C THR A 6 -0.59 3.05 -2.88
N VAL A 7 -1.84 2.69 -2.62
CA VAL A 7 -2.62 3.22 -1.51
C VAL A 7 -2.02 2.62 -0.25
N ILE A 8 -1.61 3.48 0.67
CA ILE A 8 -1.06 3.04 1.95
C ILE A 8 -2.21 2.55 2.81
N THR A 9 -2.12 1.30 3.23
CA THR A 9 -3.12 0.65 4.08
C THR A 9 -2.53 0.29 5.43
N THR A 10 -3.39 0.15 6.43
CA THR A 10 -2.97 -0.43 7.71
C THR A 10 -2.62 -1.92 7.52
N PRO A 11 -1.73 -2.50 8.36
CA PRO A 11 -1.32 -3.90 8.25
C PRO A 11 -2.47 -4.90 8.35
N ASP A 12 -3.53 -4.54 9.05
CA ASP A 12 -4.77 -5.32 9.19
C ASP A 12 -5.76 -5.12 8.03
N GLY A 13 -5.44 -4.25 7.06
CA GLY A 13 -6.27 -3.94 5.89
C GLY A 13 -7.55 -3.15 6.21
N ARG A 14 -7.77 -2.73 7.45
CA ARG A 14 -9.04 -2.07 7.87
C ARG A 14 -9.18 -0.65 7.37
N TYR A 15 -8.06 0.06 7.19
CA TYR A 15 -8.07 1.46 6.83
C TYR A 15 -7.07 1.79 5.71
N LEU A 16 -7.46 2.75 4.89
CA LEU A 16 -6.65 3.49 3.95
C LEU A 16 -6.12 4.75 4.62
N ILE A 17 -4.86 5.11 4.39
CA ILE A 17 -4.24 6.33 4.92
C ILE A 17 -4.18 7.37 3.82
N VAL A 18 -5.00 8.42 3.94
CA VAL A 18 -5.03 9.54 2.99
C VAL A 18 -4.78 10.84 3.72
N ARG A 19 -3.68 11.52 3.38
CA ARG A 19 -3.26 12.80 4.00
C ARG A 19 -3.21 12.71 5.53
N GLY A 20 -2.69 11.60 6.06
CA GLY A 20 -2.55 11.36 7.50
C GLY A 20 -3.85 11.07 8.24
N ARG A 21 -4.97 10.86 7.52
CA ARG A 21 -6.25 10.44 8.08
C ARG A 21 -6.58 9.01 7.68
N LEU A 22 -7.17 8.28 8.61
CA LEU A 22 -7.71 6.95 8.38
C LEU A 22 -9.06 7.04 7.70
N TRP A 23 -9.24 6.26 6.65
CA TRP A 23 -10.50 6.05 5.97
C TRP A 23 -10.76 4.57 5.95
N ARG A 24 -11.90 4.12 6.47
CA ARG A 24 -12.23 2.71 6.48
C ARG A 24 -12.23 2.15 5.06
N ALA A 25 -11.56 1.02 4.87
CA ALA A 25 -11.53 0.31 3.61
C ALA A 25 -12.88 -0.41 3.37
N ALA A 26 -13.18 -0.66 2.10
CA ALA A 26 -14.32 -1.48 1.72
C ALA A 26 -14.18 -2.89 2.32
N ASN A 27 -15.32 -3.51 2.64
CA ASN A 27 -15.38 -4.84 3.22
C ASN A 27 -14.73 -5.87 2.27
N PRO A 28 -13.61 -6.51 2.65
CA PRO A 28 -12.91 -7.48 1.81
C PRO A 28 -13.69 -8.79 1.63
N HIS A 29 -14.73 -9.02 2.45
CA HIS A 29 -15.57 -10.21 2.37
C HIS A 29 -16.70 -10.10 1.33
N LEU A 30 -16.81 -8.97 0.63
CA LEU A 30 -17.75 -8.83 -0.49
C LEU A 30 -17.25 -9.62 -1.70
N SER A 31 -18.13 -10.37 -2.35
CA SER A 31 -17.83 -10.97 -3.65
C SER A 31 -17.46 -9.88 -4.66
N GLU A 32 -16.56 -10.17 -5.60
CA GLU A 32 -16.13 -9.17 -6.59
C GLU A 32 -17.30 -8.63 -7.41
N ARG A 33 -18.30 -9.48 -7.72
CA ARG A 33 -19.53 -9.05 -8.40
C ARG A 33 -20.33 -8.04 -7.56
N ALA A 34 -20.52 -8.32 -6.27
CA ALA A 34 -21.23 -7.40 -5.38
C ALA A 34 -20.46 -6.09 -5.20
N ARG A 35 -19.15 -6.18 -5.02
CA ARG A 35 -18.27 -5.01 -4.92
C ARG A 35 -18.34 -4.16 -6.18
N ALA A 36 -18.24 -4.76 -7.37
CA ALA A 36 -18.33 -4.06 -8.64
C ALA A 36 -19.68 -3.36 -8.83
N ALA A 37 -20.79 -4.04 -8.49
CA ALA A 37 -22.13 -3.45 -8.54
C ALA A 37 -22.24 -2.21 -7.62
N LEU A 38 -21.83 -2.34 -6.35
CA LEU A 38 -21.90 -1.24 -5.39
C LEU A 38 -20.97 -0.07 -5.75
N VAL A 39 -19.80 -0.35 -6.33
CA VAL A 39 -18.93 0.70 -6.89
C VAL A 39 -19.62 1.39 -8.08
N GLY A 40 -20.32 0.64 -8.93
CA GLY A 40 -21.16 1.19 -9.99
C GLY A 40 -22.21 2.17 -9.45
N ASP A 41 -23.03 1.70 -8.50
CA ASP A 41 -24.06 2.51 -7.83
C ASP A 41 -23.47 3.78 -7.19
N LEU A 42 -22.30 3.66 -6.56
CA LEU A 42 -21.59 4.79 -5.96
C LEU A 42 -21.18 5.82 -7.03
N MET A 43 -20.65 5.37 -8.16
CA MET A 43 -20.24 6.25 -9.25
C MET A 43 -21.44 6.94 -9.91
N ASP A 44 -22.54 6.21 -10.10
CA ASP A 44 -23.80 6.78 -10.61
C ASP A 44 -24.37 7.84 -9.67
N ALA A 45 -24.41 7.55 -8.37
CA ALA A 45 -24.85 8.51 -7.36
C ALA A 45 -23.94 9.75 -7.32
N CYS A 46 -22.62 9.58 -7.49
CA CYS A 46 -21.68 10.72 -7.55
C CYS A 46 -21.87 11.57 -8.81
N ARG A 47 -22.17 10.95 -9.96
CA ARG A 47 -22.54 11.65 -11.20
C ARG A 47 -23.82 12.46 -10.99
N GLU A 48 -24.83 11.87 -10.35
CA GLU A 48 -26.10 12.55 -10.06
C GLU A 48 -25.91 13.72 -9.09
N VAL A 49 -25.06 13.59 -8.06
CA VAL A 49 -24.70 14.73 -7.18
C VAL A 49 -24.12 15.89 -7.99
N LYS A 50 -23.25 15.60 -8.96
CA LYS A 50 -22.66 16.64 -9.83
C LYS A 50 -23.72 17.27 -10.73
N ALA A 51 -24.60 16.47 -11.32
CA ALA A 51 -25.69 16.95 -12.19
C ALA A 51 -26.69 17.82 -11.42
N ALA A 52 -27.18 17.35 -10.27
CA ALA A 52 -28.14 18.08 -9.44
C ALA A 52 -27.57 19.41 -8.93
N ARG A 53 -26.27 19.47 -8.60
CA ARG A 53 -25.60 20.72 -8.25
C ARG A 53 -25.51 21.70 -9.42
N GLY A 54 -25.29 21.21 -10.64
CA GLY A 54 -25.22 22.07 -11.84
C GLY A 54 -26.57 22.69 -12.20
N ASN A 55 -27.66 22.06 -11.77
CA ASN A 55 -29.03 22.49 -12.06
C ASN A 55 -29.70 23.20 -10.86
N ASP A 56 -28.98 23.43 -9.76
CA ASP A 56 -29.51 23.95 -8.49
C ASP A 56 -30.78 23.23 -7.97
N ASP A 57 -30.91 21.94 -8.28
CA ASP A 57 -32.02 21.10 -7.83
C ASP A 57 -31.71 20.52 -6.44
N ALA A 58 -32.20 21.19 -5.41
CA ALA A 58 -31.96 20.80 -4.02
C ALA A 58 -32.51 19.41 -3.68
N GLN A 59 -33.65 19.01 -4.27
CA GLN A 59 -34.29 17.74 -3.95
C GLN A 59 -33.55 16.57 -4.59
N ARG A 60 -33.18 16.70 -5.88
CA ARG A 60 -32.31 15.71 -6.54
C ARG A 60 -30.97 15.60 -5.84
N LEU A 61 -30.42 16.74 -5.40
CA LEU A 61 -29.14 16.75 -4.68
C LEU A 61 -29.23 16.00 -3.34
N ALA A 62 -30.33 16.15 -2.60
CA ALA A 62 -30.56 15.42 -1.36
C ALA A 62 -30.66 13.91 -1.60
N SER A 63 -31.47 13.50 -2.59
CA SER A 63 -31.62 12.09 -2.98
C SER A 63 -30.29 11.47 -3.45
N ALA A 64 -29.51 12.19 -4.25
CA ALA A 64 -28.22 11.72 -4.74
C ALA A 64 -27.19 11.56 -3.60
N ARG A 65 -27.16 12.51 -2.65
CA ARG A 65 -26.31 12.39 -1.45
C ARG A 65 -26.73 11.20 -0.57
N HIS A 66 -28.02 10.94 -0.47
CA HIS A 66 -28.53 9.77 0.23
C HIS A 66 -28.10 8.46 -0.47
N ALA A 67 -28.20 8.38 -1.79
CA ALA A 67 -27.73 7.23 -2.56
C ALA A 67 -26.21 6.98 -2.36
N VAL A 68 -25.38 8.04 -2.37
CA VAL A 68 -23.94 7.92 -2.04
C VAL A 68 -23.73 7.35 -0.64
N GLN A 69 -24.51 7.80 0.35
CA GLN A 69 -24.42 7.29 1.71
C GLN A 69 -24.77 5.81 1.76
N MET A 70 -25.87 5.39 1.12
CA MET A 70 -26.30 3.99 1.07
C MET A 70 -25.26 3.08 0.42
N ALA A 71 -24.72 3.48 -0.73
CA ALA A 71 -23.68 2.72 -1.42
C ALA A 71 -22.42 2.56 -0.55
N LYS A 72 -21.99 3.61 0.15
CA LYS A 72 -20.83 3.55 1.06
C LYS A 72 -21.07 2.70 2.30
N VAL A 73 -22.30 2.67 2.81
CA VAL A 73 -22.68 1.78 3.91
C VAL A 73 -22.66 0.33 3.44
N ALA A 74 -23.23 0.04 2.26
CA ALA A 74 -23.23 -1.29 1.68
C ALA A 74 -21.82 -1.81 1.35
N LEU A 75 -20.93 -0.93 0.88
CA LEU A 75 -19.50 -1.26 0.70
C LEU A 75 -18.77 -1.51 2.03
N GLY A 76 -19.35 -1.10 3.16
CA GLY A 76 -18.71 -1.17 4.47
C GLY A 76 -17.66 -0.09 4.70
N GLU A 77 -17.66 1.00 3.92
CA GLU A 77 -16.80 2.18 4.17
C GLU A 77 -17.37 3.09 5.27
N ARG A 78 -18.69 2.97 5.52
CA ARG A 78 -19.46 3.72 6.52
C ARG A 78 -20.45 2.79 7.23
N GLY A 79 -21.03 3.27 8.31
CA GLY A 79 -22.01 2.49 9.08
C GLY A 79 -21.34 1.50 10.03
N PRO A 80 -21.99 0.36 10.32
CA PRO A 80 -21.45 -0.69 11.17
C PRO A 80 -20.10 -1.19 10.65
N VAL A 81 -19.23 -1.59 11.58
CA VAL A 81 -17.94 -2.17 11.23
C VAL A 81 -18.12 -3.57 10.62
N TRP A 82 -17.27 -3.94 9.67
CA TRP A 82 -17.32 -5.27 9.05
C TRP A 82 -16.44 -6.31 9.75
N TRP A 83 -15.63 -5.91 10.72
CA TRP A 83 -14.82 -6.84 11.55
C TRP A 83 -15.57 -7.25 12.81
N THR A 84 -15.24 -8.43 13.34
CA THR A 84 -15.94 -9.06 14.48
C THR A 84 -15.11 -9.14 15.76
N ASP A 85 -13.86 -8.68 15.74
CA ASP A 85 -12.93 -8.80 16.87
C ASP A 85 -13.17 -7.79 18.01
N GLY A 86 -14.25 -7.01 17.94
CA GLY A 86 -14.59 -5.99 18.94
C GLY A 86 -13.70 -4.74 18.91
N SER A 87 -12.76 -4.62 17.96
CA SER A 87 -11.92 -3.43 17.85
C SER A 87 -12.75 -2.17 17.58
N GLN A 88 -12.37 -1.06 18.23
CA GLN A 88 -13.06 0.22 18.04
C GLN A 88 -12.87 0.76 16.61
N ASP A 89 -13.92 1.36 16.05
CA ASP A 89 -13.80 2.14 14.82
C ASP A 89 -13.06 3.45 15.05
N VAL A 90 -11.96 3.64 14.32
CA VAL A 90 -11.20 4.88 14.28
C VAL A 90 -11.27 5.58 12.91
N ASN A 91 -12.32 5.33 12.13
CA ASN A 91 -12.56 6.01 10.86
C ASN A 91 -12.55 7.54 11.01
N ARG A 92 -11.91 8.22 10.05
CA ARG A 92 -11.73 9.69 9.97
C ARG A 92 -10.82 10.32 11.04
N HIS A 93 -10.23 9.52 11.93
CA HIS A 93 -9.21 10.02 12.86
C HIS A 93 -7.86 10.24 12.18
N LEU A 94 -7.06 11.13 12.76
CA LEU A 94 -5.65 11.28 12.38
C LEU A 94 -4.87 10.06 12.85
N VAL A 95 -4.04 9.47 11.99
CA VAL A 95 -3.28 8.24 12.28
C VAL A 95 -2.46 8.36 13.57
N ARG A 96 -1.88 9.53 13.85
CA ARG A 96 -1.08 9.80 15.05
C ARG A 96 -1.85 9.69 16.38
N ASN A 97 -3.18 9.75 16.35
CA ASN A 97 -4.04 9.71 17.53
C ASN A 97 -4.71 8.34 17.72
N THR A 98 -4.25 7.31 17.00
CA THR A 98 -4.85 5.97 17.02
C THR A 98 -3.77 4.92 17.28
N PRO A 99 -4.15 3.65 17.50
CA PRO A 99 -3.18 2.55 17.64
C PRO A 99 -2.22 2.41 16.45
N TYR A 100 -2.55 3.02 15.31
CA TYR A 100 -1.75 3.01 14.08
C TYR A 100 -0.68 4.12 14.02
N ALA A 101 -0.45 4.87 15.11
CA ALA A 101 0.48 6.01 15.13
C ALA A 101 1.90 5.67 14.65
N GLY A 102 2.37 4.43 14.89
CA GLY A 102 3.69 3.96 14.45
C GLY A 102 3.83 3.84 12.92
N LEU A 103 2.73 3.69 12.17
CA LEU A 103 2.76 3.47 10.71
C LEU A 103 3.22 4.70 9.92
N VAL A 104 3.01 5.90 10.46
CA VAL A 104 3.31 7.18 9.79
C VAL A 104 4.62 7.81 10.25
N CYS A 105 5.41 7.13 11.09
CA CYS A 105 6.67 7.65 11.63
C CYS A 105 7.77 7.85 10.57
N CYS A 106 7.76 7.08 9.47
CA CYS A 106 8.83 7.14 8.47
C CYS A 106 8.45 7.83 7.16
N ASP A 107 7.19 8.24 6.96
CA ASP A 107 6.75 8.64 5.62
C ASP A 107 6.23 10.08 5.53
N ARG A 108 6.58 10.70 4.42
CA ARG A 108 6.44 12.10 3.99
C ARG A 108 4.99 12.65 4.00
N LEU A 109 4.03 11.87 4.48
CA LEU A 109 2.58 12.03 4.33
C LEU A 109 1.94 13.02 5.31
N LEU A 110 2.60 13.34 6.42
CA LEU A 110 2.13 14.34 7.40
C LEU A 110 2.73 15.73 7.18
N ALA A 111 3.75 15.86 6.34
CA ALA A 111 4.48 17.10 6.15
C ALA A 111 3.73 18.06 5.22
N ARG A 112 2.78 18.82 5.79
CA ARG A 112 2.59 20.19 5.33
C ARG A 112 3.87 20.94 5.67
N GLY A 113 4.73 21.11 4.66
CA GLY A 113 5.81 22.09 4.63
C GLY A 113 6.70 22.18 5.88
N SER A 114 7.65 21.26 6.04
CA SER A 114 8.89 21.58 6.77
C SER A 114 9.99 20.63 6.34
N ARG A 115 10.99 21.16 5.63
CA ARG A 115 12.20 20.45 5.20
C ARG A 115 13.19 20.28 6.37
N ARG A 116 12.71 19.83 7.53
CA ARG A 116 13.58 19.52 8.68
C ARG A 116 12.90 18.53 9.61
N ALA A 117 12.94 17.26 9.21
CA ALA A 117 12.71 16.14 10.13
C ALA A 117 14.09 15.51 10.44
N THR A 118 14.89 16.21 11.25
CA THR A 118 16.01 15.60 11.95
C THR A 118 15.44 14.65 13.01
N LEU A 119 15.91 13.39 13.01
CA LEU A 119 15.95 12.28 14.01
C LEU A 119 15.18 12.32 15.36
N SER A 120 14.59 13.43 15.78
CA SER A 120 13.86 13.63 17.03
C SER A 120 12.47 12.95 17.08
N CYS A 121 11.97 12.36 15.99
CA CYS A 121 10.65 11.73 15.99
C CYS A 121 10.60 10.41 16.80
N TRP A 122 11.76 9.75 16.97
CA TRP A 122 11.87 8.50 17.71
C TRP A 122 11.71 8.66 19.24
N LEU A 123 11.95 9.86 19.79
CA LEU A 123 12.03 10.07 21.23
C LEU A 123 10.68 10.34 21.93
N LYS A 124 9.56 10.49 21.19
CA LYS A 124 8.29 10.93 21.80
C LYS A 124 7.37 9.82 22.30
N ASN A 125 7.65 8.55 22.02
CA ASN A 125 6.91 7.43 22.60
C ASN A 125 7.82 6.69 23.57
N GLY A 126 7.90 7.20 24.80
CA GLY A 126 8.75 6.70 25.86
C GLY A 126 8.53 5.21 26.15
N LYS A 127 9.53 4.41 25.80
CA LYS A 127 10.05 3.25 26.54
C LYS A 127 11.48 3.01 26.04
N ALA A 128 12.37 3.91 26.42
CA ALA A 128 13.81 3.75 26.21
C ALA A 128 14.30 2.63 27.14
N ARG A 129 14.57 1.44 26.59
CA ARG A 129 15.62 0.57 27.14
C ARG A 129 16.82 0.68 26.22
N SER A 130 17.86 1.30 26.79
CA SER A 130 19.18 1.50 26.21
C SER A 130 19.68 0.23 25.52
N ILE A 131 19.80 0.27 24.19
CA ILE A 131 20.73 -0.59 23.47
C ILE A 131 21.81 0.34 22.94
N ARG A 132 23.04 0.13 23.42
CA ARG A 132 24.24 0.85 22.95
C ARG A 132 24.33 0.74 21.44
N ALA A 133 24.58 1.87 20.81
CA ALA A 133 24.86 1.99 19.39
C ALA A 133 26.01 1.06 18.98
N LEU A 134 25.78 0.26 17.94
CA LEU A 134 26.82 -0.29 17.08
C LEU A 134 26.54 0.21 15.66
N PRO A 135 27.55 0.72 14.94
CA PRO A 135 27.35 1.25 13.60
C PRO A 135 27.26 0.09 12.60
N VAL A 136 26.10 -0.09 11.95
CA VAL A 136 26.01 -0.90 10.74
C VAL A 136 26.31 0.00 9.56
N VAL A 137 27.47 -0.22 8.96
CA VAL A 137 27.91 0.35 7.70
C VAL A 137 27.02 -0.19 6.57
N CYS A 138 26.34 0.70 5.84
CA CYS A 138 25.69 0.37 4.58
C CYS A 138 26.75 0.24 3.48
N THR A 139 27.08 -0.98 3.06
CA THR A 139 27.74 -1.20 1.76
C THR A 139 26.68 -1.31 0.67
N LEU A 140 26.59 -0.26 -0.15
CA LEU A 140 25.96 -0.28 -1.46
C LEU A 140 26.77 -1.21 -2.38
N GLY A 141 26.17 -2.32 -2.81
CA GLY A 141 26.64 -3.14 -3.92
C GLY A 141 25.68 -2.97 -5.08
N ALA A 142 26.04 -2.09 -6.01
CA ALA A 142 25.36 -1.91 -7.28
C ALA A 142 25.84 -2.98 -8.27
N THR A 143 24.93 -3.78 -8.82
CA THR A 143 25.07 -4.34 -10.16
C THR A 143 23.75 -4.17 -10.89
N ASP A 144 23.77 -3.16 -11.76
CA ASP A 144 22.80 -2.87 -12.81
C ASP A 144 22.88 -3.96 -13.90
N GLN A 145 21.92 -3.94 -14.82
CA GLN A 145 21.98 -4.51 -16.17
C GLN A 145 21.29 -5.85 -16.41
N LEU A 146 19.97 -5.81 -16.60
CA LEU A 146 19.29 -6.70 -17.55
C LEU A 146 18.11 -5.95 -18.20
N ARG A 147 18.37 -5.38 -19.38
CA ARG A 147 17.34 -4.91 -20.31
C ARG A 147 17.66 -5.41 -21.71
N SER A 148 16.62 -5.93 -22.35
CA SER A 148 16.41 -6.00 -23.80
C SER A 148 16.80 -7.30 -24.52
N GLN A 149 15.79 -8.16 -24.69
CA GLN A 149 15.61 -8.98 -25.88
C GLN A 149 15.08 -8.09 -27.02
N LEU A 150 15.69 -8.16 -28.21
CA LEU A 150 15.08 -8.20 -29.55
C LEU A 150 16.13 -7.83 -30.62
N LEU A 151 15.89 -8.33 -31.84
CA LEU A 151 16.74 -8.44 -33.05
C LEU A 151 17.54 -9.76 -33.03
N GLY A 152 17.34 -10.73 -33.92
CA GLY A 152 16.90 -10.67 -35.31
C GLY A 152 18.11 -10.85 -36.22
N CYS A 153 18.17 -12.01 -36.90
CA CYS A 153 19.02 -12.35 -38.06
C CYS A 153 20.52 -12.67 -37.83
N GLY A 154 20.96 -13.79 -38.41
CA GLY A 154 22.34 -13.97 -38.90
C GLY A 154 23.14 -15.11 -38.28
N GLN A 155 23.34 -16.18 -39.05
CA GLN A 155 24.32 -17.26 -38.83
C GLN A 155 25.75 -16.70 -38.62
N VAL A 156 26.64 -17.46 -37.97
CA VAL A 156 27.98 -17.83 -38.49
C VAL A 156 28.61 -18.93 -37.60
N VAL A 157 28.77 -20.10 -38.25
CA VAL A 157 29.92 -21.03 -38.33
C VAL A 157 30.56 -21.65 -37.08
N ALA A 158 30.72 -22.97 -37.19
CA ALA A 158 31.42 -23.92 -36.33
C ALA A 158 32.90 -23.60 -36.07
N GLY A 159 33.39 -24.03 -34.90
CA GLY A 159 34.82 -24.11 -34.60
C GLY A 159 35.06 -24.68 -33.20
N SER A 160 35.44 -25.95 -33.14
CA SER A 160 35.90 -26.62 -31.92
C SER A 160 37.15 -25.94 -31.34
N MET A 161 37.17 -25.69 -30.04
CA MET A 161 38.42 -25.65 -29.26
C MET A 161 38.20 -26.30 -27.90
N ALA A 162 38.99 -27.34 -27.67
CA ALA A 162 39.14 -28.06 -26.42
C ALA A 162 39.78 -27.17 -25.36
N LEU A 163 39.37 -27.34 -24.10
CA LEU A 163 40.21 -26.95 -22.96
C LEU A 163 40.30 -28.10 -21.96
N THR A 164 41.53 -28.55 -21.78
CA THR A 164 41.97 -29.66 -20.95
C THR A 164 42.14 -29.21 -19.49
N ALA A 165 41.80 -30.14 -18.60
CA ALA A 165 42.13 -30.32 -17.19
C ALA A 165 43.02 -29.31 -16.43
N ALA A 166 42.49 -28.88 -15.28
CA ALA A 166 43.13 -28.91 -13.96
C ALA A 166 41.97 -29.04 -12.94
N GLY A 167 41.80 -30.06 -12.10
CA GLY A 167 42.78 -30.87 -11.40
C GLY A 167 42.72 -30.52 -9.91
N ALA A 168 41.68 -31.01 -9.19
CA ALA A 168 41.69 -31.38 -7.76
C ALA A 168 40.26 -31.60 -7.24
N VAL A 169 39.89 -32.86 -7.04
CA VAL A 169 38.76 -33.30 -6.20
C VAL A 169 39.37 -33.78 -4.88
N MET A 170 38.88 -33.28 -3.75
CA MET A 170 39.20 -33.83 -2.43
C MET A 170 37.96 -34.54 -1.87
N PRO A 171 38.08 -35.79 -1.38
CA PRO A 171 36.98 -36.53 -0.79
C PRO A 171 36.77 -36.16 0.69
N ILE A 172 35.51 -35.97 1.10
CA ILE A 172 35.13 -35.90 2.52
C ILE A 172 34.78 -37.33 2.96
N SER A 173 35.60 -37.85 3.87
CA SER A 173 35.39 -39.11 4.59
C SER A 173 34.43 -38.88 5.76
N LEU A 174 33.35 -39.64 5.84
CA LEU A 174 32.60 -39.86 7.08
C LEU A 174 33.19 -41.09 7.78
N ALA A 175 33.52 -40.91 9.06
CA ALA A 175 33.89 -41.97 10.00
C ALA A 175 32.72 -42.20 10.99
N PRO A 176 32.72 -43.33 11.73
CA PRO A 176 31.60 -44.26 11.88
C PRO A 176 30.40 -43.80 12.72
#